data_AF-A0A1X0T8K8-F1
#
_entry.id   AF-A0A1X0T8K8-F1
#
_cell.length_a   1.000
_cell.length_b   1.000
_cell.length_c   1.000
_cell.angle_alpha   90.00
_cell.angle_beta   90.00
_cell.angle_gamma   90.00
#
_symmetry.space_group_name_H-M   'P 1'
#
loop_
_entity.id
_entity.type
_entity.pdbx_description
1 polymer ?
#
loop_
_entity_poly.entity_id
_entity_poly.type
_entity_poly.pdbx_seq_one_letter_code
_entity_poly.pdbx_strand_id
1 'polypeptide(L)'
;MNSAAVLILQQAGPSTAAATAGDQASAPDAILAAVTGVSGETGGARLQASSSINNGLWDGKEKQDGVVQAALDYLDSDLFQSSDPRVKDTLKKLIAQNGEEFAAKVQAEKGRNAGMTLENAIVNAIGATIRDNRGQFSAGEFVVGFKFAGGGAMIQNIADVNGNSTYQSMMDDFQAAHAALLSARQSGETGLWSDAGTGPAEANFSAWTDKWLTSFGFDLPE
;
A
#
# COMPACT_ATOMS: atom_id res chain seq x y z
N MET A 1 18.37 -6.78 79.15
CA MET A 1 19.72 -7.36 79.05
C MET A 1 19.89 -7.87 77.62
N ASN A 2 21.02 -7.49 77.00
CA ASN A 2 21.54 -7.87 75.67
C ASN A 2 20.74 -7.36 74.45
N SER A 3 21.29 -6.87 73.35
CA SER A 3 22.64 -6.44 72.90
C SER A 3 22.39 -5.73 71.55
N ALA A 4 22.91 -4.53 71.31
CA ALA A 4 24.03 -4.21 70.38
C ALA A 4 23.78 -4.65 68.91
N ALA A 5 24.01 -3.88 67.85
CA ALA A 5 25.03 -2.87 67.54
C ALA A 5 24.52 -2.09 66.28
N VAL A 6 24.54 -0.75 66.16
CA VAL A 6 25.65 0.24 66.11
C VAL A 6 26.23 0.45 64.71
N LEU A 7 26.56 1.72 64.43
CA LEU A 7 27.44 2.31 63.39
C LEU A 7 26.79 2.62 62.03
N ILE A 8 26.37 3.86 61.73
CA ILE A 8 27.08 5.15 61.59
C ILE A 8 27.89 5.26 60.27
N LEU A 9 27.60 6.36 59.54
CA LEU A 9 28.55 7.34 58.94
C LEU A 9 28.52 7.53 57.41
N GLN A 10 28.22 8.78 57.05
CA GLN A 10 28.90 9.66 56.08
C GLN A 10 29.15 9.22 54.63
N GLN A 11 28.53 10.04 53.76
CA GLN A 11 29.04 10.66 52.53
C GLN A 11 30.45 10.26 52.04
N ALA A 12 30.50 9.82 50.78
CA ALA A 12 31.56 10.15 49.83
C ALA A 12 31.00 10.09 48.38
N GLY A 13 31.02 11.21 47.66
CA GLY A 13 31.41 11.20 46.24
C GLY A 13 32.93 11.45 46.15
N PRO A 14 33.64 11.28 45.01
CA PRO A 14 33.18 11.66 43.67
C PRO A 14 33.67 10.78 42.47
N SER A 15 33.15 11.14 41.28
CA SER A 15 33.79 11.18 39.93
C SER A 15 34.28 9.94 39.14
N THR A 16 33.59 9.74 38.01
CA THR A 16 34.05 9.53 36.61
C THR A 16 35.08 8.45 36.25
N ALA A 17 34.63 7.47 35.46
CA ALA A 17 35.41 6.89 34.35
C ALA A 17 34.44 6.49 33.21
N ALA A 18 34.76 6.93 31.99
CA ALA A 18 34.07 6.57 30.76
C ALA A 18 34.47 5.16 30.29
N ALA A 19 33.50 4.37 29.81
CA ALA A 19 33.73 3.21 28.95
C ALA A 19 32.64 3.18 27.85
N THR A 20 33.09 3.58 26.67
CA THR A 20 32.71 3.15 25.31
C THR A 20 31.56 2.15 25.10
N ALA A 21 30.68 2.54 24.17
CA ALA A 21 29.87 1.77 23.23
C ALA A 21 29.90 0.24 23.23
N GLY A 22 28.69 -0.34 23.17
CA GLY A 22 28.39 -1.46 22.27
C GLY A 22 28.09 -2.79 22.94
N ASP A 23 26.88 -2.96 23.47
CA ASP A 23 26.16 -4.23 23.27
C ASP A 23 24.65 -3.96 23.30
N GLN A 24 24.14 -3.55 22.14
CA GLN A 24 22.72 -3.41 21.90
C GLN A 24 22.20 -4.82 21.65
N ALA A 25 21.66 -5.47 22.69
CA ALA A 25 20.93 -6.72 22.55
C ALA A 25 19.86 -6.52 21.47
N SER A 26 20.05 -7.17 20.34
CA SER A 26 19.17 -7.03 19.19
C SER A 26 17.82 -7.67 19.53
N ALA A 27 16.73 -7.12 19.00
CA ALA A 27 15.36 -7.61 19.17
C ALA A 27 15.15 -9.14 19.05
N PRO A 28 15.97 -9.93 18.31
CA PRO A 28 15.82 -11.39 18.30
C PRO A 28 16.16 -12.11 19.62
N ASP A 29 17.07 -11.57 20.44
CA ASP A 29 17.50 -12.24 21.69
C ASP A 29 16.45 -12.15 22.80
N ALA A 30 15.64 -11.09 22.80
CA ALA A 30 14.51 -10.97 23.73
C ALA A 30 13.37 -11.97 23.42
N ILE A 31 13.20 -12.34 22.15
CA ILE A 31 12.20 -13.32 21.71
C ILE A 31 12.62 -14.74 22.13
N LEU A 32 13.92 -15.04 22.06
CA LEU A 32 14.46 -16.34 22.46
C LEU A 32 14.42 -16.56 23.99
N ALA A 33 14.55 -15.48 24.78
CA ALA A 33 14.39 -15.53 26.24
C ALA A 33 12.93 -15.77 26.67
N ALA A 34 11.93 -15.32 25.89
CA ALA A 34 10.52 -15.55 26.18
C ALA A 34 10.07 -17.00 25.91
N VAL A 35 10.76 -17.73 25.03
CA VAL A 35 10.41 -19.11 24.62
C VAL A 35 11.03 -20.19 25.51
N THR A 36 12.15 -19.91 26.19
CA THR A 36 12.89 -20.95 26.93
C THR A 36 12.63 -21.02 28.44
N GLY A 37 11.66 -20.26 28.96
CA GLY A 37 10.96 -20.60 30.20
C GLY A 37 11.83 -20.90 31.43
N VAL A 38 12.94 -20.18 31.64
CA VAL A 38 13.78 -20.34 32.83
C VAL A 38 14.04 -18.99 33.50
N SER A 39 13.71 -18.95 34.79
CA SER A 39 14.09 -17.96 35.82
C SER A 39 13.30 -16.65 35.91
N GLY A 40 12.15 -16.73 36.59
CA GLY A 40 12.02 -16.16 37.94
C GLY A 40 12.16 -14.65 38.14
N GLU A 41 11.30 -13.83 37.55
CA GLU A 41 11.01 -12.48 38.08
C GLU A 41 9.50 -12.20 38.14
N THR A 42 9.12 -11.64 39.28
CA THR A 42 7.79 -11.43 39.84
C THR A 42 6.95 -10.43 39.06
N GLY A 43 5.70 -10.81 38.74
CA GLY A 43 4.47 -9.98 38.64
C GLY A 43 4.45 -8.69 37.82
N GLY A 44 5.39 -7.76 38.03
CA GLY A 44 5.43 -6.43 37.41
C GLY A 44 5.85 -6.45 35.93
N ALA A 45 6.81 -7.29 35.55
CA ALA A 45 7.29 -7.36 34.16
C ALA A 45 6.25 -7.99 33.21
N ARG A 46 5.47 -8.97 33.67
CA ARG A 46 4.37 -9.58 32.90
C ARG A 46 3.22 -8.59 32.68
N LEU A 47 2.94 -7.73 33.66
CA LEU A 47 1.93 -6.68 33.54
C LEU A 47 2.40 -5.56 32.60
N GLN A 48 3.67 -5.13 32.67
CA GLN A 48 4.21 -4.10 31.75
C GLN A 48 4.39 -4.60 30.32
N ALA A 49 4.75 -5.87 30.10
CA ALA A 49 4.74 -6.47 28.77
C ALA A 49 3.31 -6.58 28.23
N SER A 50 2.34 -6.96 29.06
CA SER A 50 0.93 -7.05 28.63
C SER A 50 0.32 -5.68 28.31
N SER A 51 0.64 -4.61 29.06
CA SER A 51 0.14 -3.26 28.77
C SER A 51 0.89 -2.54 27.65
N SER A 52 2.17 -2.86 27.41
CA SER A 52 2.91 -2.35 26.24
C SER A 52 2.50 -3.04 24.94
N ILE A 53 2.18 -4.34 24.99
CA ILE A 53 1.58 -5.06 23.87
C ILE A 53 0.15 -4.55 23.59
N ASN A 54 -0.61 -4.20 24.65
CA ASN A 54 -1.97 -3.67 24.47
C ASN A 54 -1.95 -2.28 23.80
N ASN A 55 -1.13 -1.33 24.26
CA ASN A 55 -1.14 0.03 23.69
C ASN A 55 -0.65 0.09 22.24
N GLY A 56 0.32 -0.75 21.84
CA GLY A 56 0.75 -0.83 20.44
C GLY A 56 -0.28 -1.51 19.53
N LEU A 57 -1.03 -2.49 20.07
CA LEU A 57 -2.07 -3.20 19.33
C LEU A 57 -3.32 -2.34 19.15
N TRP A 58 -3.72 -1.55 20.15
CA TRP A 58 -4.86 -0.63 20.03
C TRP A 58 -4.55 0.55 19.09
N ASP A 59 -3.36 1.15 19.17
CA ASP A 59 -2.93 2.19 18.22
C ASP A 59 -2.79 1.61 16.80
N GLY A 60 -2.30 0.38 16.67
CA GLY A 60 -2.25 -0.34 15.40
C GLY A 60 -3.64 -0.63 14.83
N LYS A 61 -4.57 -1.09 15.67
CA LYS A 61 -5.94 -1.41 15.28
C LYS A 61 -6.74 -0.15 14.93
N GLU A 62 -6.66 0.92 15.72
CA GLU A 62 -7.29 2.21 15.40
C GLU A 62 -6.75 2.80 14.10
N LYS A 63 -5.46 2.66 13.83
CA LYS A 63 -4.86 3.03 12.53
C LYS A 63 -5.37 2.15 11.38
N GLN A 64 -5.49 0.85 11.59
CA GLN A 64 -6.04 -0.07 10.59
C GLN A 64 -7.51 0.24 10.29
N ASP A 65 -8.33 0.37 11.32
CA ASP A 65 -9.76 0.71 11.21
C ASP A 65 -9.93 2.09 10.54
N GLY A 66 -9.05 3.05 10.83
CA GLY A 66 -9.00 4.35 10.15
C GLY A 66 -8.66 4.26 8.66
N VAL A 67 -7.73 3.38 8.26
CA VAL A 67 -7.41 3.13 6.84
C VAL A 67 -8.58 2.47 6.11
N VAL A 68 -9.22 1.48 6.74
CA VAL A 68 -10.41 0.81 6.21
C VAL A 68 -11.53 1.81 6.00
N GLN A 69 -11.82 2.64 7.00
CA GLN A 69 -12.86 3.65 6.89
C GLN A 69 -12.55 4.67 5.79
N ALA A 70 -11.31 5.17 5.71
CA ALA A 70 -10.91 6.10 4.65
C ALA A 70 -11.09 5.51 3.24
N ALA A 71 -10.83 4.22 3.06
CA ALA A 71 -11.06 3.54 1.78
C ALA A 71 -12.55 3.39 1.47
N LEU A 72 -13.39 3.07 2.47
CA LEU A 72 -14.84 2.99 2.29
C LEU A 72 -15.43 4.35 1.93
N ASP A 73 -15.01 5.42 2.63
CA ASP A 73 -15.41 6.79 2.34
C ASP A 73 -14.99 7.21 0.93
N TYR A 74 -13.77 6.83 0.52
CA TYR A 74 -13.28 7.07 -0.85
C TYR A 74 -14.15 6.36 -1.90
N LEU A 75 -14.53 5.09 -1.67
CA LEU A 75 -15.41 4.35 -2.58
C LEU A 75 -16.82 4.94 -2.67
N ASP A 76 -17.32 5.55 -1.60
CA ASP A 76 -18.62 6.22 -1.56
C ASP A 76 -18.60 7.64 -2.14
N SER A 77 -17.41 8.23 -2.32
CA SER A 77 -17.24 9.54 -2.94
C SER A 77 -17.45 9.51 -4.46
N ASP A 78 -17.47 10.71 -5.04
CA ASP A 78 -17.43 10.94 -6.49
C ASP A 78 -16.04 10.67 -7.10
N LEU A 79 -15.01 10.51 -6.26
CA LEU A 79 -13.64 10.22 -6.68
C LEU A 79 -13.44 8.80 -7.19
N PHE A 80 -14.37 7.88 -6.90
CA PHE A 80 -14.34 6.51 -7.39
C PHE A 80 -15.48 6.23 -8.36
N GLN A 81 -15.13 5.77 -9.56
CA GLN A 81 -16.07 5.38 -10.59
C GLN A 81 -15.75 3.98 -11.12
N SER A 82 -16.77 3.28 -11.62
CA SER A 82 -16.57 2.01 -12.31
C SER A 82 -17.59 1.83 -13.44
N SER A 83 -17.17 1.14 -14.50
CA SER A 83 -18.05 0.78 -15.61
C SER A 83 -19.05 -0.32 -15.27
N ASP A 84 -18.78 -1.14 -14.24
CA ASP A 84 -19.73 -2.13 -13.71
C ASP A 84 -20.26 -1.65 -12.35
N PRO A 85 -21.58 -1.39 -12.22
CA PRO A 85 -22.15 -0.82 -11.01
C PRO A 85 -21.98 -1.69 -9.77
N ARG A 86 -21.71 -2.99 -9.93
CA ARG A 86 -21.53 -3.93 -8.80
C ARG A 86 -20.14 -3.86 -8.17
N VAL A 87 -19.16 -3.28 -8.87
CA VAL A 87 -17.75 -3.27 -8.42
C VAL A 87 -17.61 -2.53 -7.09
N LYS A 88 -18.31 -1.41 -6.93
CA LYS A 88 -18.29 -0.62 -5.69
C LYS A 88 -18.77 -1.46 -4.50
N ASP A 89 -19.94 -2.08 -4.63
CA ASP A 89 -20.52 -2.88 -3.55
C ASP A 89 -19.68 -4.11 -3.21
N THR A 90 -19.14 -4.79 -4.23
CA THR A 90 -18.22 -5.92 -4.01
C THR A 90 -16.95 -5.48 -3.30
N LEU A 91 -16.34 -4.36 -3.69
CA LEU A 91 -15.16 -3.81 -3.02
C LEU A 91 -15.43 -3.46 -1.56
N LYS A 92 -16.53 -2.75 -1.28
CA LYS A 92 -16.92 -2.40 0.08
C LYS A 92 -17.09 -3.65 0.95
N LYS A 93 -17.74 -4.69 0.41
CA LYS A 93 -17.88 -5.97 1.09
C LYS A 93 -16.53 -6.63 1.37
N LEU A 94 -15.62 -6.70 0.38
CA LEU A 94 -14.30 -7.30 0.53
C LEU A 94 -13.45 -6.56 1.57
N ILE A 95 -13.44 -5.23 1.52
CA ILE A 95 -12.68 -4.40 2.46
C ILE A 95 -13.27 -4.50 3.87
N ALA A 96 -14.59 -4.53 4.02
CA ALA A 96 -15.21 -4.71 5.34
C ALA A 96 -14.97 -6.10 5.93
N GLN A 97 -14.94 -7.15 5.09
CA GLN A 97 -14.69 -8.53 5.52
C GLN A 97 -13.22 -8.80 5.82
N ASN A 98 -12.31 -8.21 5.04
CA ASN A 98 -10.87 -8.46 5.10
C ASN A 98 -10.09 -7.16 5.39
N GLY A 99 -10.62 -6.32 6.28
CA GLY A 99 -10.09 -4.97 6.54
C GLY A 99 -8.64 -4.95 7.03
N GLU A 100 -8.26 -5.93 7.85
CA GLU A 100 -6.87 -6.08 8.32
C GLU A 100 -5.91 -6.37 7.16
N GLU A 101 -6.27 -7.27 6.25
CA GLU A 101 -5.46 -7.59 5.07
C GLU A 101 -5.37 -6.39 4.14
N PHE A 102 -6.49 -5.68 3.92
CA PHE A 102 -6.51 -4.46 3.13
C PHE A 102 -5.59 -3.38 3.74
N ALA A 103 -5.71 -3.12 5.04
CA ALA A 103 -4.86 -2.15 5.72
C ALA A 103 -3.37 -2.54 5.66
N ALA A 104 -3.05 -3.83 5.77
CA ALA A 104 -1.70 -4.32 5.58
C ALA A 104 -1.16 -4.06 4.16
N LYS A 105 -1.98 -4.24 3.11
CA LYS A 105 -1.62 -3.87 1.74
C LYS A 105 -1.33 -2.37 1.61
N VAL A 106 -2.18 -1.50 2.18
CA VAL A 106 -1.95 -0.03 2.17
C VAL A 106 -0.62 0.30 2.85
N GLN A 107 -0.33 -0.29 4.01
CA GLN A 107 0.95 -0.07 4.70
C GLN A 107 2.14 -0.59 3.89
N ALA A 108 2.01 -1.72 3.20
CA ALA A 108 3.04 -2.24 2.32
C ALA A 108 3.32 -1.29 1.14
N GLU A 109 2.29 -0.71 0.53
CA GLU A 109 2.44 0.30 -0.53
C GLU A 109 3.18 1.55 -0.01
N LYS A 110 2.82 2.04 1.18
CA LYS A 110 3.55 3.15 1.83
C LYS A 110 4.99 2.79 2.18
N GLY A 111 5.25 1.55 2.59
CA GLY A 111 6.59 1.06 2.92
C GLY A 111 7.51 0.97 1.69
N ARG A 112 6.96 0.72 0.50
CA ARG A 112 7.72 0.68 -0.76
C ARG A 112 8.18 2.06 -1.22
N ASN A 113 7.43 3.11 -0.91
CA ASN A 113 7.76 4.46 -1.29
C ASN A 113 7.39 5.45 -0.17
N ALA A 114 8.40 5.92 0.55
CA ALA A 114 8.21 6.84 1.69
C ALA A 114 7.54 8.17 1.31
N GLY A 115 7.55 8.57 0.03
CA GLY A 115 6.86 9.75 -0.47
C GLY A 115 5.41 9.50 -0.93
N MET A 116 4.92 8.27 -0.86
CA MET A 116 3.56 7.93 -1.31
C MET A 116 2.51 8.46 -0.33
N THR A 117 1.53 9.19 -0.89
CA THR A 117 0.38 9.66 -0.12
C THR A 117 -0.47 8.48 0.34
N LEU A 118 -1.22 8.65 1.44
CA LEU A 118 -2.14 7.63 1.91
C LEU A 118 -3.21 7.31 0.83
N GLU A 119 -3.70 8.32 0.13
CA GLU A 119 -4.66 8.18 -0.96
C GLU A 119 -4.12 7.28 -2.09
N ASN A 120 -2.89 7.53 -2.57
CA ASN A 120 -2.26 6.69 -3.60
C ASN A 120 -2.07 5.25 -3.12
N ALA A 121 -1.68 5.05 -1.86
CA ALA A 121 -1.53 3.73 -1.27
C ALA A 121 -2.88 2.99 -1.19
N ILE A 122 -3.97 3.69 -0.84
CA ILE A 122 -5.34 3.16 -0.84
C ILE A 122 -5.75 2.75 -2.26
N VAL A 123 -5.56 3.62 -3.26
CA VAL A 123 -5.90 3.32 -4.66
C VAL A 123 -5.15 2.09 -5.18
N ASN A 124 -3.84 1.99 -4.89
CA ASN A 124 -3.05 0.82 -5.25
C ASN A 124 -3.53 -0.45 -4.56
N ALA A 125 -3.86 -0.36 -3.26
CA ALA A 125 -4.40 -1.48 -2.50
C ALA A 125 -5.77 -1.92 -3.01
N ILE A 126 -6.65 -0.99 -3.42
CA ILE A 126 -7.93 -1.32 -4.08
C ILE A 126 -7.67 -2.12 -5.36
N GLY A 127 -6.77 -1.66 -6.22
CA GLY A 127 -6.40 -2.39 -7.44
C GLY A 127 -5.87 -3.80 -7.16
N ALA A 128 -5.07 -3.97 -6.10
CA ALA A 128 -4.61 -5.28 -5.65
C ALA A 128 -5.76 -6.16 -5.13
N THR A 129 -6.64 -5.62 -4.29
CA THR A 129 -7.81 -6.33 -3.77
C THR A 129 -8.72 -6.83 -4.89
N ILE A 130 -8.93 -6.04 -5.95
CA ILE A 130 -9.71 -6.48 -7.12
C ILE A 130 -9.04 -7.70 -7.78
N ARG A 131 -7.73 -7.62 -8.05
CA ARG A 131 -6.97 -8.69 -8.72
C ARG A 131 -6.95 -9.97 -7.88
N ASP A 132 -6.68 -9.86 -6.59
CA ASP A 132 -6.61 -10.99 -5.67
C ASP A 132 -7.98 -11.69 -5.50
N ASN A 133 -9.07 -10.94 -5.68
CA ASN A 133 -10.44 -11.44 -5.52
C ASN A 133 -11.20 -11.48 -6.86
N ARG A 134 -10.51 -11.61 -7.98
CA ARG A 134 -11.09 -11.44 -9.32
C ARG A 134 -12.34 -12.27 -9.55
N GLY A 135 -12.42 -13.48 -9.01
CA GLY A 135 -13.58 -14.38 -9.12
C GLY A 135 -14.86 -13.89 -8.41
N GLN A 136 -14.79 -12.87 -7.56
CA GLN A 136 -15.96 -12.26 -6.92
C GLN A 136 -16.57 -11.10 -7.72
N PHE A 137 -15.89 -10.67 -8.79
CA PHE A 137 -16.36 -9.64 -9.72
C PHE A 137 -16.98 -10.26 -10.97
N SER A 138 -17.54 -9.43 -11.84
CA SER A 138 -18.14 -9.86 -13.09
C SER A 138 -17.14 -10.57 -14.01
N ALA A 139 -17.56 -11.60 -14.75
CA ALA A 139 -16.64 -12.45 -15.50
C ALA A 139 -15.90 -11.71 -16.63
N GLY A 140 -16.52 -10.69 -17.23
CA GLY A 140 -15.94 -9.87 -18.30
C GLY A 140 -15.03 -8.76 -17.78
N GLU A 141 -14.40 -8.04 -18.70
CA GLU A 141 -13.59 -6.85 -18.39
C GLU A 141 -14.46 -5.73 -17.80
N PHE A 142 -13.84 -4.92 -16.94
CA PHE A 142 -14.44 -3.69 -16.46
C PHE A 142 -13.36 -2.65 -16.16
N VAL A 143 -13.76 -1.39 -16.11
CA VAL A 143 -12.86 -0.27 -15.86
C VAL A 143 -13.20 0.35 -14.52
N VAL A 144 -12.16 0.71 -13.77
CA VAL A 144 -12.26 1.51 -12.55
C VAL A 144 -11.48 2.81 -12.72
N GLY A 145 -12.05 3.88 -12.20
CA GLY A 145 -11.46 5.20 -12.21
C GLY A 145 -11.25 5.71 -10.78
N PHE A 146 -10.12 6.37 -10.57
CA PHE A 146 -9.75 7.04 -9.34
C PHE A 146 -9.38 8.49 -9.64
N LYS A 147 -10.05 9.45 -9.00
CA LYS A 147 -9.67 10.87 -9.02
C LYS A 147 -8.97 11.20 -7.71
N PHE A 148 -7.87 11.95 -7.78
CA PHE A 148 -7.11 12.30 -6.58
C PHE A 148 -7.51 13.67 -6.08
N ALA A 149 -7.64 13.85 -4.77
CA ALA A 149 -8.01 15.13 -4.17
C ALA A 149 -7.02 16.26 -4.51
N GLY A 150 -5.74 15.91 -4.72
CA GLY A 150 -4.69 16.82 -5.18
C GLY A 150 -4.70 17.16 -6.67
N GLY A 151 -5.68 16.65 -7.42
CA GLY A 151 -5.76 16.76 -8.88
C GLY A 151 -5.18 15.54 -9.59
N GLY A 152 -5.60 15.37 -10.85
CA GLY A 152 -5.29 14.19 -11.66
C GLY A 152 -6.25 13.03 -11.44
N ALA A 153 -6.18 12.06 -12.36
CA ALA A 153 -6.99 10.86 -12.33
C ALA A 153 -6.19 9.67 -12.86
N MET A 154 -6.59 8.48 -12.43
CA MET A 154 -6.06 7.21 -12.88
C MET A 154 -7.21 6.33 -13.34
N ILE A 155 -7.05 5.74 -14.52
CA ILE A 155 -7.96 4.72 -15.05
C ILE A 155 -7.23 3.39 -15.03
N GLN A 156 -7.89 2.33 -14.56
CA GLN A 156 -7.37 0.97 -14.61
C GLN A 156 -8.37 0.07 -15.34
N ASN A 157 -7.93 -0.60 -16.40
CA ASN A 157 -8.65 -1.72 -16.97
C ASN A 157 -8.42 -2.96 -16.11
N ILE A 158 -9.49 -3.63 -15.71
CA ILE A 158 -9.44 -4.92 -15.05
C ILE A 158 -9.79 -5.98 -16.08
N ALA A 159 -8.83 -6.87 -16.33
CA ALA A 159 -8.97 -7.99 -17.25
C ALA A 159 -10.19 -8.86 -16.91
N ASP A 160 -10.65 -9.65 -17.88
CA ASP A 160 -11.64 -10.70 -17.63
C ASP A 160 -11.09 -11.75 -16.64
N VAL A 161 -11.95 -12.67 -16.19
CA VAL A 161 -11.56 -13.71 -15.22
C VAL A 161 -10.47 -14.67 -15.75
N ASN A 162 -10.28 -14.73 -17.07
CA ASN A 162 -9.25 -15.55 -17.73
C ASN A 162 -7.95 -14.76 -17.99
N GLY A 163 -7.91 -13.48 -17.63
CA GLY A 163 -6.76 -12.60 -17.85
C GLY A 163 -6.72 -11.91 -19.22
N ASN A 164 -7.79 -11.99 -20.02
CA ASN A 164 -7.86 -11.25 -21.29
C ASN A 164 -8.16 -9.78 -21.01
N SER A 165 -7.44 -8.88 -21.70
CA SER A 165 -7.55 -7.44 -21.52
C SER A 165 -7.45 -6.72 -22.87
N THR A 166 -8.54 -6.11 -23.31
CA THR A 166 -8.60 -5.27 -24.51
C THR A 166 -7.63 -4.10 -24.39
N TYR A 167 -7.54 -3.51 -23.21
CA TYR A 167 -6.55 -2.47 -22.90
C TYR A 167 -5.11 -2.97 -23.04
N GLN A 168 -4.81 -4.19 -22.56
CA GLN A 168 -3.46 -4.75 -22.68
C GLN A 168 -3.10 -4.98 -24.15
N SER A 169 -4.03 -5.51 -24.96
CA SER A 169 -3.82 -5.64 -26.40
C SER A 169 -3.50 -4.30 -27.06
N MET A 170 -4.24 -3.23 -26.72
CA MET A 170 -3.97 -1.88 -27.24
C MET A 170 -2.60 -1.35 -26.78
N MET A 171 -2.22 -1.60 -25.53
CA MET A 171 -0.92 -1.20 -24.99
C MET A 171 0.22 -1.95 -25.68
N ASP A 172 0.06 -3.25 -25.93
CA ASP A 172 1.05 -4.07 -26.62
C ASP A 172 1.23 -3.61 -28.07
N ASP A 173 0.14 -3.30 -28.78
CA ASP A 173 0.17 -2.72 -30.12
C ASP A 173 0.89 -1.36 -30.14
N PHE A 174 0.59 -0.49 -29.17
CA PHE A 174 1.27 0.80 -29.01
C PHE A 174 2.78 0.63 -28.77
N GLN A 175 3.16 -0.27 -27.86
CA GLN A 175 4.57 -0.54 -27.57
C GLN A 175 5.30 -1.15 -28.77
N ALA A 176 4.66 -2.06 -29.50
CA ALA A 176 5.21 -2.65 -30.71
C ALA A 176 5.44 -1.60 -31.81
N ALA A 177 4.46 -0.71 -32.04
CA ALA A 177 4.59 0.40 -32.99
C ALA A 177 5.71 1.35 -32.57
N HIS A 178 5.80 1.69 -31.29
CA HIS A 178 6.85 2.56 -30.77
C HIS A 178 8.25 1.93 -30.88
N ALA A 179 8.38 0.63 -30.61
CA ALA A 179 9.63 -0.10 -30.78
C ALA A 179 10.06 -0.14 -32.25
N ALA A 180 9.14 -0.40 -33.18
CA ALA A 180 9.42 -0.39 -34.62
C ALA A 180 9.92 0.97 -35.10
N LEU A 181 9.31 2.06 -34.61
CA LEU A 181 9.76 3.43 -34.90
C LEU A 181 11.18 3.69 -34.39
N LEU A 182 11.49 3.27 -33.16
CA LEU A 182 12.83 3.40 -32.58
C LEU A 182 13.86 2.63 -33.40
N SER A 183 13.55 1.41 -33.82
CA SER A 183 14.43 0.60 -34.67
C SER A 183 14.65 1.23 -36.05
N ALA A 184 13.59 1.73 -36.71
CA ALA A 184 13.71 2.43 -38.00
C ALA A 184 14.53 3.72 -37.91
N ARG A 185 14.42 4.46 -36.78
CA ARG A 185 15.27 5.62 -36.51
C ARG A 185 16.74 5.22 -36.36
N GLN A 186 17.02 4.09 -35.72
CA GLN A 186 18.39 3.60 -35.54
C GLN A 186 19.00 3.04 -36.83
N SER A 187 18.20 2.46 -37.73
CA SER A 187 18.65 1.92 -39.02
C SER A 187 18.84 2.98 -40.12
N GLY A 188 18.31 4.19 -39.93
CA GLY A 188 18.38 5.28 -40.91
C GLY A 188 17.42 5.13 -42.09
N GLU A 189 16.42 4.26 -41.98
CA GLU A 189 15.42 4.00 -43.02
C GLU A 189 14.38 5.11 -43.08
N THR A 190 14.64 6.18 -43.84
CA THR A 190 13.81 7.41 -43.94
C THR A 190 12.40 7.20 -44.51
N GLY A 191 12.13 6.08 -45.16
CA GLY A 191 10.82 5.77 -45.78
C GLY A 191 9.73 5.28 -44.82
N LEU A 192 10.11 4.86 -43.61
CA LEU A 192 9.17 4.37 -42.58
C LEU A 192 8.65 5.48 -41.65
N TRP A 193 9.12 6.72 -41.81
CA TRP A 193 8.95 7.77 -40.80
C TRP A 193 7.53 8.35 -40.80
N SER A 194 6.79 8.18 -41.90
CA SER A 194 5.38 8.56 -42.01
C SER A 194 4.39 7.40 -41.83
N ASP A 195 4.80 6.15 -42.11
CA ASP A 195 3.91 4.97 -42.06
C ASP A 195 4.10 4.09 -40.81
N ALA A 196 5.27 4.12 -40.15
CA ALA A 196 5.54 3.37 -38.90
C ALA A 196 5.24 4.20 -37.64
N GLY A 197 4.47 5.28 -37.77
CA GLY A 197 4.12 6.13 -36.64
C GLY A 197 3.31 5.37 -35.60
N THR A 198 3.53 5.69 -34.33
CA THR A 198 2.60 5.33 -33.25
C THR A 198 1.19 5.87 -33.49
N GLY A 199 1.02 6.83 -34.42
CA GLY A 199 -0.22 7.56 -34.73
C GLY A 199 -1.52 6.78 -34.51
N PRO A 200 -1.81 5.69 -35.23
CA PRO A 200 -3.05 4.94 -35.03
C PRO A 200 -3.16 4.25 -33.65
N ALA A 201 -2.07 3.64 -33.16
CA ALA A 201 -2.07 2.94 -31.88
C ALA A 201 -2.15 3.92 -30.68
N GLU A 202 -1.43 5.03 -30.77
CA GLU A 202 -1.45 6.15 -29.83
C GLU A 202 -2.80 6.85 -29.82
N ALA A 203 -3.39 7.12 -30.99
CA ALA A 203 -4.73 7.68 -31.09
C ALA A 203 -5.79 6.75 -30.49
N ASN A 204 -5.69 5.43 -30.73
CA ASN A 204 -6.59 4.46 -30.12
C ASN A 204 -6.44 4.41 -28.60
N PHE A 205 -5.19 4.43 -28.10
CA PHE A 205 -4.91 4.43 -26.67
C PHE A 205 -5.39 5.71 -25.97
N SER A 206 -5.12 6.88 -26.57
CA SER A 206 -5.60 8.18 -26.09
C SER A 206 -7.12 8.20 -26.08
N ALA A 207 -7.77 7.83 -27.20
CA ALA A 207 -9.22 7.82 -27.30
C ALA A 207 -9.88 6.87 -26.29
N TRP A 208 -9.24 5.73 -25.99
CA TRP A 208 -9.71 4.84 -24.93
C TRP A 208 -9.64 5.51 -23.55
N THR A 209 -8.53 6.18 -23.24
CA THR A 209 -8.32 6.88 -21.96
C THR A 209 -9.29 8.05 -21.81
N ASP A 210 -9.40 8.89 -22.83
CA ASP A 210 -10.28 10.06 -22.87
C ASP A 210 -11.74 9.65 -22.71
N LYS A 211 -12.16 8.59 -23.41
CA LYS A 211 -13.51 8.02 -23.27
C LYS A 211 -13.84 7.73 -21.82
N TRP A 212 -12.94 7.09 -21.06
CA TRP A 212 -13.21 6.70 -19.68
C TRP A 212 -13.12 7.87 -18.71
N LEU A 213 -12.17 8.79 -18.90
CA LEU A 213 -12.11 10.02 -18.13
C LEU A 213 -13.42 10.82 -18.26
N THR A 214 -13.89 11.04 -19.49
CA THR A 214 -15.16 11.73 -19.75
C THR A 214 -16.37 10.94 -19.22
N SER A 215 -16.41 9.61 -19.45
CA SER A 215 -17.53 8.77 -18.95
C SER A 215 -17.64 8.79 -17.43
N PHE A 216 -16.52 8.99 -16.73
CA PHE A 216 -16.46 9.11 -15.27
C PHE A 216 -16.56 10.55 -14.76
N GLY A 217 -16.65 11.55 -15.64
CA GLY A 217 -16.67 12.96 -15.26
C GLY A 217 -15.37 13.43 -14.59
N PHE A 218 -14.25 12.81 -14.96
CA PHE A 218 -12.91 13.11 -14.43
C PHE A 218 -12.15 14.12 -15.30
N ASP A 219 -12.88 14.98 -16.02
CA ASP A 219 -12.31 15.94 -16.94
C ASP A 219 -11.12 16.68 -16.31
N LEU A 220 -9.98 16.63 -16.99
CA LEU A 220 -8.79 17.35 -16.61
C LEU A 220 -9.06 18.85 -16.91
N PRO A 221 -8.70 19.77 -15.99
CA PRO A 221 -8.85 21.20 -16.27
C PRO A 221 -8.07 21.57 -17.53
N GLU A 222 -8.72 22.29 -18.45
CA GLU A 222 -8.12 22.89 -19.65
C GLU A 222 -7.00 23.89 -19.32
#